data_AF-A0A9W6DU86-F1
#
_entry.id   AF-A0A9W6DU86-F1
#
_cell.length_a   1.000
_cell.length_b   1.000
_cell.length_c   1.000
_cell.angle_alpha   90.00
_cell.angle_beta   90.00
_cell.angle_gamma   90.00
#
_symmetry.space_group_name_H-M   'P 1'
#
loop_
_entity.id
_entity.type
_entity.pdbx_description
1 polymer ?
#
loop_
_entity_poly.entity_id
_entity_poly.type
_entity_poly.pdbx_seq_one_letter_code
_entity_poly.pdbx_strand_id
1 'polypeptide(L)'
;MSSSTTRNRTILNELFTTILEWRDKVPEDGHVDISGLENVEHEVQFDFENLDSAEANLAMIPPVLFHPMELANPKKISRRPISKPDDRVRQMSTFIEDRATREAQLEQNLDIVVMSISTFWLEATLDGYYSNKRRWNTECVIEPCPNNGKVYPRLAFHLIDVTTARENSILYSELSALVEAMRGRANHRKVESEVEREKLYEDGGRGKRKYPYLFNDEEHFPVLMVSCVMPQHARLFTACMSQRKLVIRQSKLYSFEWRDEAPVDLFTRVFLSRPLEL
;
A
#
# COMPACT_ATOMS: atom_id res chain seq x y z
N MET A 1 25.86 -12.84 -13.96
CA MET A 1 25.28 -12.58 -12.61
C MET A 1 23.98 -11.84 -12.82
N SER A 2 22.86 -12.33 -12.29
CA SER A 2 21.57 -11.61 -12.36
C SER A 2 21.66 -10.33 -11.51
N SER A 3 21.20 -9.18 -12.01
CA SER A 3 21.21 -7.94 -11.23
C SER A 3 20.34 -8.10 -9.97
N SER A 4 20.71 -7.42 -8.89
CA SER A 4 19.99 -7.42 -7.60
C SER A 4 18.48 -7.19 -7.79
N THR A 5 18.13 -6.25 -8.67
CA THR A 5 16.77 -5.87 -9.04
C THR A 5 15.98 -7.01 -9.71
N THR A 6 16.63 -7.83 -10.54
CA THR A 6 15.98 -9.03 -11.13
C THR A 6 15.65 -10.05 -10.04
N ARG A 7 16.52 -10.19 -9.04
CA ARG A 7 16.31 -11.14 -7.94
C ARG A 7 15.17 -10.71 -7.01
N ASN A 8 15.06 -9.42 -6.68
CA ASN A 8 13.93 -8.92 -5.88
C ASN A 8 12.59 -9.14 -6.59
N ARG A 9 12.53 -8.95 -7.92
CA ARG A 9 11.34 -9.31 -8.72
C ARG A 9 11.00 -10.78 -8.65
N THR A 10 12.01 -11.67 -8.71
CA THR A 10 11.78 -13.11 -8.56
C THR A 10 11.18 -13.44 -7.20
N ILE A 11 11.72 -12.88 -6.12
CA ILE A 11 11.22 -13.11 -4.75
C ILE A 11 9.77 -12.63 -4.61
N LEU A 12 9.45 -11.43 -5.11
CA LEU A 12 8.08 -10.91 -5.09
C LEU A 12 7.12 -11.77 -5.91
N ASN A 13 7.56 -12.35 -7.03
CA ASN A 13 6.75 -13.28 -7.81
C ASN A 13 6.53 -14.62 -7.07
N GLU A 14 7.56 -15.17 -6.43
CA GLU A 14 7.46 -16.39 -5.62
C GLU A 14 6.51 -16.19 -4.43
N LEU A 15 6.68 -15.10 -3.68
CA LEU A 15 5.78 -14.73 -2.57
C LEU A 15 4.33 -14.58 -3.04
N PHE A 16 4.12 -13.93 -4.18
CA PHE A 16 2.78 -13.81 -4.77
C PHE A 16 2.18 -15.18 -5.10
N THR A 17 2.96 -16.09 -5.69
CA THR A 17 2.50 -17.48 -5.93
C THR A 17 2.16 -18.19 -4.63
N THR A 18 3.00 -18.09 -3.59
CA THR A 18 2.72 -18.68 -2.27
C THR A 18 1.42 -18.14 -1.67
N ILE A 19 1.18 -16.84 -1.74
CA ILE A 19 -0.05 -16.21 -1.24
C ILE A 19 -1.28 -16.72 -2.00
N LEU A 20 -1.20 -16.85 -3.33
CA LEU A 20 -2.31 -17.41 -4.11
C LEU A 20 -2.64 -18.85 -3.72
N GLU A 21 -1.64 -19.67 -3.36
CA GLU A 21 -1.83 -21.03 -2.85
C GLU A 21 -2.43 -21.07 -1.44
N TRP A 22 -2.24 -20.01 -0.66
CA TRP A 22 -2.80 -19.89 0.69
C TRP A 22 -4.28 -19.52 0.68
N ARG A 23 -4.78 -18.85 -0.35
CA ARG A 23 -6.15 -18.31 -0.44
C ARG A 23 -7.22 -19.30 0.04
N ASP A 24 -7.11 -20.55 -0.39
CA ASP A 24 -8.11 -21.59 -0.12
C ASP A 24 -7.85 -22.33 1.21
N LYS A 25 -6.74 -22.01 1.89
CA LYS A 25 -6.28 -22.58 3.16
C LYS A 25 -6.29 -21.57 4.32
N VAL A 26 -6.66 -20.31 4.06
CA VAL A 26 -6.72 -19.27 5.10
C VAL A 26 -7.73 -19.69 6.18
N PRO A 27 -7.36 -19.63 7.47
CA PRO A 27 -8.28 -19.84 8.58
C PRO A 27 -9.52 -18.95 8.49
N GLU A 28 -10.63 -19.37 9.10
CA GLU A 28 -11.89 -18.61 9.06
C GLU A 28 -11.78 -17.20 9.65
N ASP A 29 -10.88 -17.01 10.62
CA ASP A 29 -10.62 -15.71 11.22
C ASP A 29 -9.74 -14.80 10.36
N GLY A 30 -9.26 -15.29 9.21
CA GLY A 30 -8.53 -14.54 8.20
C GLY A 30 -7.05 -14.26 8.51
N HIS A 31 -6.53 -14.71 9.66
CA HIS A 31 -5.15 -14.47 10.07
C HIS A 31 -4.20 -15.50 9.46
N VAL A 32 -3.00 -15.07 9.11
CA VAL A 32 -1.96 -15.95 8.56
C VAL A 32 -0.69 -15.88 9.39
N ASP A 33 0.00 -17.01 9.49
CA ASP A 33 1.32 -17.10 10.10
C ASP A 33 2.39 -16.97 9.01
N ILE A 34 3.14 -15.87 9.07
CA ILE A 34 4.23 -15.57 8.13
C ILE A 34 5.62 -15.84 8.72
N SER A 35 5.72 -16.33 9.96
CA SER A 35 7.00 -16.60 10.61
C SER A 35 7.84 -17.67 9.91
N GLY A 36 7.19 -18.56 9.16
CA GLY A 36 7.85 -19.59 8.36
C GLY A 36 8.33 -19.13 6.97
N LEU A 37 8.08 -17.88 6.58
CA LEU A 37 8.52 -17.36 5.28
C LEU A 37 9.95 -16.82 5.37
N GLU A 38 10.93 -17.56 4.83
CA GLU A 38 12.37 -17.20 4.91
C GLU A 38 12.72 -15.81 4.37
N ASN A 39 11.94 -15.32 3.39
CA ASN A 39 12.16 -14.05 2.71
C ASN A 39 11.26 -12.92 3.20
N VAL A 40 10.61 -13.08 4.37
CA VAL A 40 9.74 -12.04 4.95
C VAL A 40 10.21 -11.74 6.38
N GLU A 41 10.34 -10.45 6.69
CA GLU A 41 10.54 -9.95 8.04
C GLU A 41 9.33 -9.11 8.43
N HIS A 42 8.80 -9.33 9.64
CA HIS A 42 7.62 -8.64 10.13
C HIS A 42 7.94 -7.97 11.47
N GLU A 43 8.01 -6.65 11.44
CA GLU A 43 8.19 -5.79 12.61
C GLU A 43 6.80 -5.27 13.04
N VAL A 44 6.36 -5.69 14.22
CA VAL A 44 5.10 -5.24 14.83
C VAL A 44 5.35 -4.09 15.81
N GLN A 45 4.32 -3.28 16.06
CA GLN A 45 4.41 -2.09 16.92
C GLN A 45 5.39 -1.02 16.39
N PHE A 46 5.61 -0.96 15.09
CA PHE A 46 6.43 0.10 14.49
C PHE A 46 5.81 1.48 14.75
N ASP A 47 6.65 2.43 15.14
CA ASP A 47 6.23 3.77 15.52
C ASP A 47 6.11 4.69 14.31
N PHE A 48 4.87 4.89 13.85
CA PHE A 48 4.55 5.84 12.78
C PHE A 48 4.29 7.26 13.32
N GLU A 49 4.22 7.46 14.64
CA GLU A 49 3.96 8.77 15.25
C GLU A 49 5.20 9.67 15.21
N ASN A 50 6.40 9.07 15.15
CA ASN A 50 7.69 9.77 15.20
C ASN A 50 8.49 9.65 13.88
N LEU A 51 7.89 10.08 12.77
CA LEU A 51 8.51 10.05 11.42
C LEU A 51 8.79 11.44 10.82
N ASP A 52 8.81 12.49 11.64
CA ASP A 52 8.95 13.88 11.17
C ASP A 52 10.40 14.25 10.77
N SER A 53 11.42 13.44 11.07
CA SER A 53 12.79 13.68 10.61
C SER A 53 13.12 12.83 9.38
N ALA A 54 13.34 13.48 8.25
CA ALA A 54 13.77 12.80 7.03
C ALA A 54 15.12 12.08 7.20
N GLU A 55 16.05 12.72 7.92
CA GLU A 55 17.37 12.15 8.23
C GLU A 55 17.23 10.89 9.09
N ALA A 56 16.40 10.93 10.13
CA ALA A 56 16.15 9.76 10.97
C ALA A 56 15.48 8.63 10.19
N ASN A 57 14.49 8.94 9.35
CA ASN A 57 13.79 7.97 8.52
C ASN A 57 14.74 7.25 7.55
N LEU A 58 15.65 7.99 6.90
CA LEU A 58 16.66 7.44 5.99
C LEU A 58 17.75 6.64 6.72
N ALA A 59 18.01 6.94 8.00
CA ALA A 59 18.99 6.22 8.81
C ALA A 59 18.47 4.87 9.36
N MET A 60 17.16 4.60 9.27
CA MET A 60 16.59 3.31 9.68
C MET A 60 17.05 2.16 8.77
N ILE A 61 16.99 0.91 9.27
CA ILE A 61 17.36 -0.29 8.51
C ILE A 61 16.17 -1.26 8.47
N PRO A 62 15.51 -1.45 7.30
CA PRO A 62 15.63 -0.64 6.08
C PRO A 62 15.14 0.81 6.27
N PRO A 63 15.53 1.73 5.37
CA PRO A 63 15.09 3.11 5.42
C PRO A 63 13.58 3.24 5.25
N VAL A 64 12.97 4.20 5.94
CA VAL A 64 11.61 4.64 5.66
C VAL A 64 11.68 5.67 4.53
N LEU A 65 11.27 5.27 3.32
CA LEU A 65 11.42 6.06 2.09
C LEU A 65 10.28 7.07 1.86
N PHE A 66 9.74 7.59 2.95
CA PHE A 66 8.70 8.59 2.92
C PHE A 66 8.75 9.51 4.13
N HIS A 67 8.20 10.70 3.95
CA HIS A 67 8.14 11.72 4.98
C HIS A 67 6.70 12.24 5.07
N PRO A 68 6.03 12.07 6.23
CA PRO A 68 4.65 12.52 6.42
C PRO A 68 4.45 13.99 6.06
N MET A 69 3.23 14.30 5.63
CA MET A 69 2.83 15.70 5.45
C MET A 69 2.89 16.44 6.81
N GLU A 70 3.37 17.68 6.79
CA GLU A 70 3.33 18.55 7.96
C GLU A 70 1.87 18.81 8.40
N LEU A 71 1.64 18.97 9.70
CA LEU A 71 0.31 19.30 10.20
C LEU A 71 -0.14 20.68 9.71
N ALA A 72 -1.06 20.74 8.75
CA ALA A 72 -1.89 21.91 8.54
C ALA A 72 -3.23 21.77 9.29
N ASN A 73 -3.72 22.87 9.88
CA ASN A 73 -4.94 22.89 10.68
C ASN A 73 -6.15 22.24 9.94
N PRO A 74 -6.76 21.17 10.48
CA PRO A 74 -7.80 20.45 9.78
C PRO A 74 -9.12 21.25 9.68
N LYS A 75 -9.72 21.28 8.49
CA LYS A 75 -11.10 21.74 8.30
C LYS A 75 -12.09 20.70 8.87
N LYS A 76 -13.19 21.16 9.46
CA LYS A 76 -14.22 20.29 10.07
C LYS A 76 -15.02 19.51 9.01
N ILE A 77 -15.15 18.19 9.18
CA ILE A 77 -15.95 17.30 8.30
C ILE A 77 -17.40 17.19 8.81
N SER A 78 -18.38 17.17 7.90
CA SER A 78 -19.82 17.02 8.18
C SER A 78 -20.27 15.55 8.30
N ARG A 79 -21.30 15.29 9.12
CA ARG A 79 -21.79 13.93 9.48
C ARG A 79 -22.54 13.25 8.32
N ARG A 80 -22.38 11.93 8.16
CA ARG A 80 -23.30 11.04 7.41
C ARG A 80 -23.77 9.88 8.31
N PRO A 81 -25.05 9.49 8.28
CA PRO A 81 -25.56 8.36 9.07
C PRO A 81 -25.07 7.00 8.53
N ILE A 82 -24.96 6.01 9.42
CA ILE A 82 -24.36 4.68 9.18
C ILE A 82 -25.45 3.61 9.26
N SER A 83 -25.43 2.59 8.39
CA SER A 83 -26.39 1.47 8.51
C SER A 83 -25.82 0.04 8.39
N LYS A 84 -24.64 -0.21 7.80
CA LYS A 84 -24.08 -1.58 7.66
C LYS A 84 -22.60 -1.71 8.09
N PRO A 85 -22.10 -2.92 8.45
CA PRO A 85 -20.70 -3.15 8.83
C PRO A 85 -19.68 -2.76 7.75
N ASP A 86 -19.93 -3.11 6.49
CA ASP A 86 -19.08 -2.71 5.35
C ASP A 86 -19.00 -1.17 5.25
N ASP A 87 -20.11 -0.48 5.53
CA ASP A 87 -20.14 0.98 5.57
C ASP A 87 -19.25 1.52 6.70
N ARG A 88 -19.13 0.81 7.83
CA ARG A 88 -18.31 1.25 8.98
C ARG A 88 -16.83 1.23 8.64
N VAL A 89 -16.34 0.16 8.00
CA VAL A 89 -14.93 0.06 7.62
C VAL A 89 -14.61 1.10 6.53
N ARG A 90 -15.47 1.20 5.51
CA ARG A 90 -15.33 2.18 4.43
C ARG A 90 -15.38 3.63 4.92
N GLN A 91 -16.13 3.91 5.98
CA GLN A 91 -16.17 5.26 6.57
C GLN A 91 -14.84 5.70 7.16
N MET A 92 -14.02 4.79 7.69
CA MET A 92 -12.69 5.16 8.19
C MET A 92 -11.81 5.65 7.04
N SER A 93 -11.81 4.91 5.93
CA SER A 93 -11.18 5.34 4.67
C SER A 93 -11.72 6.69 4.22
N THR A 94 -13.05 6.89 4.22
CA THR A 94 -13.69 8.15 3.86
C THR A 94 -13.26 9.31 4.78
N PHE A 95 -13.14 9.09 6.09
CA PHE A 95 -12.70 10.13 7.02
C PHE A 95 -11.26 10.58 6.78
N ILE A 96 -10.39 9.64 6.43
CA ILE A 96 -9.00 9.92 6.05
C ILE A 96 -8.99 10.67 4.72
N GLU A 97 -9.80 10.24 3.75
CA GLU A 97 -9.90 10.83 2.41
C GLU A 97 -10.48 12.26 2.44
N ASP A 98 -11.51 12.50 3.26
CA ASP A 98 -12.12 13.82 3.47
C ASP A 98 -11.09 14.85 3.99
N ARG A 99 -10.03 14.39 4.68
CA ARG A 99 -8.88 15.24 5.07
C ARG A 99 -7.76 15.24 4.06
N ALA A 100 -7.62 14.18 3.27
CA ALA A 100 -6.68 14.09 2.17
C ALA A 100 -7.18 14.83 0.92
N THR A 101 -7.50 16.12 1.08
CA THR A 101 -8.07 16.92 0.00
C THR A 101 -7.15 17.00 -1.21
N ARG A 102 -7.71 17.33 -2.37
CA ARG A 102 -6.93 17.51 -3.60
C ARG A 102 -5.82 18.54 -3.42
N GLU A 103 -6.06 19.62 -2.68
CA GLU A 103 -5.05 20.63 -2.38
C GLU A 103 -3.89 20.06 -1.56
N ALA A 104 -4.19 19.24 -0.55
CA ALA A 104 -3.17 18.59 0.28
C ALA A 104 -2.35 17.57 -0.52
N GLN A 105 -2.99 16.80 -1.41
CA GLN A 105 -2.29 15.89 -2.34
C GLN A 105 -1.37 16.66 -3.29
N LEU A 106 -1.84 17.77 -3.86
CA LEU A 106 -1.05 18.62 -4.76
C LEU A 106 0.14 19.28 -4.05
N GLU A 107 -0.03 19.69 -2.79
CA GLU A 107 1.05 20.23 -1.96
C GLU A 107 2.18 19.20 -1.75
N GLN A 108 1.82 17.92 -1.63
CA GLN A 108 2.77 16.81 -1.51
C GLN A 108 3.22 16.25 -2.87
N ASN A 109 2.79 16.87 -3.98
CA ASN A 109 3.05 16.43 -5.35
C ASN A 109 2.66 14.96 -5.59
N LEU A 110 1.46 14.58 -5.16
CA LEU A 110 0.88 13.25 -5.29
C LEU A 110 -0.27 13.25 -6.31
N ASP A 111 -0.44 12.12 -7.01
CA ASP A 111 -1.54 11.89 -7.95
C ASP A 111 -2.18 10.52 -7.75
N ILE A 112 -3.42 10.38 -8.22
CA ILE A 112 -4.19 9.14 -8.16
C ILE A 112 -3.77 8.22 -9.30
N VAL A 113 -3.53 6.95 -8.99
CA VAL A 113 -3.13 5.94 -9.98
C VAL A 113 -4.37 5.43 -10.72
N VAL A 114 -4.68 6.01 -11.87
CA VAL A 114 -5.86 5.64 -12.67
C VAL A 114 -5.62 4.37 -13.51
N MET A 115 -6.59 3.44 -13.50
CA MET A 115 -6.51 2.13 -14.18
C MET A 115 -6.15 2.19 -15.67
N SER A 116 -6.81 3.04 -16.44
CA SER A 116 -6.57 3.16 -17.89
C SER A 116 -5.26 3.88 -18.23
N ILE A 117 -4.67 4.60 -17.28
CA ILE A 117 -3.52 5.47 -17.52
C ILE A 117 -2.22 4.82 -17.05
N SER A 118 -2.25 4.02 -15.98
CA SER A 118 -1.05 3.44 -15.37
C SER A 118 -0.89 1.97 -15.71
N THR A 119 0.28 1.58 -16.23
CA THR A 119 0.56 0.16 -16.51
C THR A 119 0.83 -0.67 -15.26
N PHE A 120 0.86 -0.04 -14.08
CA PHE A 120 0.80 -0.72 -12.78
C PHE A 120 -0.34 -1.75 -12.73
N TRP A 121 -1.51 -1.37 -13.24
CA TRP A 121 -2.72 -2.20 -13.22
C TRP A 121 -2.68 -3.40 -14.19
N LEU A 122 -1.64 -3.52 -15.02
CA LEU A 122 -1.38 -4.74 -15.79
C LEU A 122 -0.74 -5.86 -14.94
N GLU A 123 -0.31 -5.52 -13.73
CA GLU A 123 0.43 -6.41 -12.84
C GLU A 123 -0.24 -6.59 -11.48
N ALA A 124 -1.15 -5.71 -11.08
CA ALA A 124 -1.91 -5.77 -9.84
C ALA A 124 -3.40 -5.49 -10.08
N THR A 125 -4.28 -6.23 -9.43
CA THR A 125 -5.72 -5.95 -9.31
C THR A 125 -6.06 -5.29 -7.98
N LEU A 126 -5.28 -5.58 -6.93
CA LEU A 126 -5.44 -5.07 -5.57
C LEU A 126 -6.86 -5.28 -5.00
N ASP A 127 -7.42 -6.44 -5.29
CA ASP A 127 -8.66 -6.94 -4.72
C ASP A 127 -8.65 -8.46 -4.65
N GLY A 128 -9.50 -9.03 -3.79
CA GLY A 128 -9.51 -10.47 -3.64
C GLY A 128 -10.59 -11.00 -2.71
N TYR A 129 -10.55 -12.32 -2.55
CA TYR A 129 -11.51 -13.05 -1.73
C TYR A 129 -10.78 -13.99 -0.77
N TYR A 130 -11.35 -14.09 0.42
CA TYR A 130 -11.12 -15.21 1.33
C TYR A 130 -11.84 -16.46 0.83
N SER A 131 -11.41 -17.63 1.32
CA SER A 131 -12.08 -18.93 1.07
C SER A 131 -13.57 -18.92 1.42
N ASN A 132 -13.95 -18.17 2.47
CA ASN A 132 -15.34 -17.97 2.91
C ASN A 132 -16.14 -16.97 2.05
N LYS A 133 -15.61 -16.55 0.89
CA LYS A 133 -16.19 -15.56 -0.04
C LYS A 133 -16.28 -14.13 0.49
N ARG A 134 -15.70 -13.84 1.66
CA ARG A 134 -15.53 -12.45 2.10
C ARG A 134 -14.57 -11.75 1.14
N ARG A 135 -14.95 -10.57 0.64
CA ARG A 135 -14.14 -9.76 -0.27
C ARG A 135 -13.33 -8.74 0.52
N TRP A 136 -12.13 -8.48 0.06
CA TRP A 136 -11.36 -7.29 0.39
C TRP A 136 -11.03 -6.53 -0.91
N ASN A 137 -10.84 -5.22 -0.81
CA ASN A 137 -10.42 -4.39 -1.94
C ASN A 137 -9.57 -3.23 -1.46
N THR A 138 -8.81 -2.64 -2.38
CA THR A 138 -8.10 -1.40 -2.11
C THR A 138 -8.81 -0.19 -2.71
N GLU A 139 -8.50 0.98 -2.18
CA GLU A 139 -9.01 2.29 -2.59
C GLU A 139 -7.91 3.34 -2.47
N CYS A 140 -8.17 4.52 -3.04
CA CYS A 140 -7.30 5.70 -2.88
C CYS A 140 -5.83 5.39 -3.22
N VAL A 141 -5.58 4.69 -4.34
CA VAL A 141 -4.22 4.39 -4.76
C VAL A 141 -3.56 5.66 -5.27
N ILE A 142 -2.50 6.11 -4.60
CA ILE A 142 -1.77 7.33 -4.93
C ILE A 142 -0.27 7.07 -5.10
N GLU A 143 0.36 7.88 -5.94
CA GLU A 143 1.80 7.86 -6.17
C GLU A 143 2.36 9.28 -6.33
N PRO A 144 3.67 9.48 -6.12
CA PRO A 144 4.27 10.79 -6.35
C PRO A 144 4.31 11.12 -7.85
N CYS A 145 3.92 12.35 -8.20
CA CYS A 145 4.10 12.87 -9.55
C CYS A 145 5.59 12.89 -9.91
N PRO A 146 5.94 12.69 -11.19
CA PRO A 146 7.30 12.89 -11.65
C PRO A 146 7.78 14.30 -11.33
N ASN A 147 9.00 14.44 -10.83
CA ASN A 147 9.63 15.73 -10.54
C ASN A 147 10.94 15.86 -11.33
N ASN A 148 11.05 16.87 -12.20
CA ASN A 148 12.22 17.08 -13.07
C ASN A 148 12.64 15.81 -13.86
N GLY A 149 11.65 15.05 -14.34
CA GLY A 149 11.87 13.80 -15.07
C GLY A 149 12.21 12.57 -14.21
N LYS A 150 12.38 12.74 -12.89
CA LYS A 150 12.52 11.66 -11.94
C LYS A 150 11.16 11.08 -11.58
N VAL A 151 11.05 9.75 -11.62
CA VAL A 151 9.87 9.00 -11.18
C VAL A 151 10.17 8.30 -9.85
N TYR A 152 9.14 8.13 -9.04
CA TYR A 152 9.28 7.57 -7.69
C TYR A 152 8.57 6.21 -7.59
N PRO A 153 9.21 5.19 -6.99
CA PRO A 153 8.62 3.85 -6.88
C PRO A 153 7.56 3.74 -5.78
N ARG A 154 7.41 4.77 -4.94
CA ARG A 154 6.46 4.76 -3.82
C ARG A 154 5.03 4.56 -4.30
N LEU A 155 4.26 3.75 -3.59
CA LEU A 155 2.81 3.62 -3.74
C LEU A 155 2.16 3.73 -2.36
N ALA A 156 1.03 4.43 -2.26
CA ALA A 156 0.20 4.41 -1.05
C ALA A 156 -1.25 4.09 -1.40
N PHE A 157 -1.97 3.37 -0.53
CA PHE A 157 -3.38 3.05 -0.74
C PHE A 157 -4.09 2.69 0.58
N HIS A 158 -5.42 2.66 0.53
CA HIS A 158 -6.25 2.14 1.60
C HIS A 158 -6.65 0.69 1.28
N LEU A 159 -6.59 -0.21 2.25
CA LEU A 159 -7.17 -1.55 2.19
C LEU A 159 -8.47 -1.53 2.99
N ILE A 160 -9.54 -2.08 2.41
CA ILE A 160 -10.84 -2.25 3.04
C ILE A 160 -11.08 -3.75 3.22
N ASP A 161 -11.18 -4.19 4.47
CA ASP A 161 -11.52 -5.57 4.82
C ASP A 161 -12.48 -5.60 6.01
N VAL A 162 -13.52 -6.42 5.92
CA VAL A 162 -14.53 -6.59 6.97
C VAL A 162 -14.19 -7.73 7.94
N THR A 163 -12.93 -8.16 7.95
CA THR A 163 -12.37 -9.11 8.91
C THR A 163 -11.91 -8.38 10.18
N THR A 164 -12.15 -8.99 11.34
CA THR A 164 -11.69 -8.46 12.63
C THR A 164 -10.19 -8.68 12.76
N ALA A 165 -9.41 -7.60 12.80
CA ALA A 165 -7.97 -7.69 13.03
C ALA A 165 -7.63 -7.87 14.51
N ARG A 166 -6.41 -8.37 14.76
CA ARG A 166 -5.82 -8.46 16.10
C ARG A 166 -4.46 -7.80 16.15
N GLU A 167 -4.11 -7.29 17.33
CA GLU A 167 -2.80 -6.71 17.59
C GLU A 167 -1.68 -7.74 17.29
N ASN A 168 -0.53 -7.27 16.80
CA ASN A 168 0.66 -8.10 16.52
C ASN A 168 0.43 -9.29 15.56
N SER A 169 -0.60 -9.24 14.73
CA SER A 169 -0.91 -10.28 13.75
C SER A 169 -1.26 -9.66 12.41
N ILE A 170 -1.15 -10.41 11.32
CA ILE A 170 -1.45 -9.93 9.96
C ILE A 170 -2.58 -10.76 9.33
N LEU A 171 -3.49 -10.08 8.63
CA LEU A 171 -4.54 -10.70 7.85
C LEU A 171 -4.00 -11.14 6.49
N TYR A 172 -4.61 -12.18 5.93
CA TYR A 172 -4.32 -12.60 4.56
C TYR A 172 -4.51 -11.47 3.54
N SER A 173 -5.56 -10.65 3.68
CA SER A 173 -5.82 -9.49 2.82
C SER A 173 -4.70 -8.45 2.87
N GLU A 174 -4.19 -8.15 4.07
CA GLU A 174 -3.10 -7.20 4.29
C GLU A 174 -1.80 -7.69 3.66
N LEU A 175 -1.43 -8.95 3.89
CA LEU A 175 -0.25 -9.53 3.27
C LEU A 175 -0.40 -9.58 1.74
N SER A 176 -1.57 -9.99 1.25
CA SER A 176 -1.86 -10.08 -0.19
C SER A 176 -1.73 -8.73 -0.87
N ALA A 177 -2.36 -7.69 -0.32
CA ALA A 177 -2.34 -6.36 -0.88
C ALA A 177 -0.91 -5.77 -0.90
N LEU A 178 -0.13 -5.97 0.16
CA LEU A 178 1.27 -5.52 0.20
C LEU A 178 2.13 -6.21 -0.87
N VAL A 179 2.09 -7.54 -0.93
CA VAL A 179 2.91 -8.30 -1.90
C VAL A 179 2.48 -8.01 -3.33
N GLU A 180 1.17 -7.92 -3.58
CA GLU A 180 0.65 -7.62 -4.90
C GLU A 180 1.00 -6.20 -5.35
N ALA A 181 0.88 -5.20 -4.47
CA ALA A 181 1.30 -3.83 -4.76
C ALA A 181 2.79 -3.74 -5.08
N MET A 182 3.63 -4.37 -4.26
CA MET A 182 5.08 -4.37 -4.46
C MET A 182 5.47 -5.10 -5.74
N ARG A 183 4.87 -6.27 -6.00
CA ARG A 183 5.05 -7.03 -7.25
C ARG A 183 4.61 -6.20 -8.46
N GLY A 184 3.45 -5.55 -8.37
CA GLY A 184 2.91 -4.69 -9.42
C GLY A 184 3.85 -3.55 -9.74
N ARG A 185 4.33 -2.85 -8.70
CA ARG A 185 5.29 -1.75 -8.83
C ARG A 185 6.63 -2.22 -9.40
N ALA A 186 7.13 -3.37 -8.98
CA ALA A 186 8.39 -3.92 -9.48
C ALA A 186 8.31 -4.32 -10.96
N ASN A 187 7.14 -4.73 -11.44
CA ASN A 187 6.91 -5.13 -12.84
C ASN A 187 6.30 -4.02 -13.71
N HIS A 188 6.06 -2.83 -13.16
CA HIS A 188 5.52 -1.66 -13.85
C HIS A 188 6.35 -1.37 -15.12
N ARG A 189 5.68 -1.25 -16.27
CA ARG A 189 6.32 -1.01 -17.57
C ARG A 189 6.42 0.47 -17.92
N LYS A 190 7.53 0.86 -18.53
CA LYS A 190 7.70 2.22 -19.08
C LYS A 190 7.07 2.28 -20.46
N VAL A 191 5.89 2.90 -20.55
CA VAL A 191 5.14 3.10 -21.79
C VAL A 191 4.74 4.56 -21.88
N GLU A 192 5.38 5.32 -22.77
CA GLU A 192 5.18 6.77 -22.88
C GLU A 192 3.83 7.12 -23.52
N SER A 193 3.43 6.36 -24.55
CA SER A 193 2.21 6.62 -25.31
C SER A 193 0.97 6.15 -24.55
N GLU A 194 0.03 7.07 -24.30
CA GLU A 194 -1.28 6.77 -23.71
C GLU A 194 -2.06 5.74 -24.52
N VAL A 195 -2.08 5.89 -25.85
CA VAL A 195 -2.74 4.95 -26.78
C VAL A 195 -2.16 3.54 -26.64
N GLU A 196 -0.84 3.43 -26.43
CA GLU A 196 -0.23 2.11 -26.22
C GLU A 196 -0.54 1.54 -24.84
N ARG A 197 -0.65 2.38 -23.79
CA ARG A 197 -1.06 1.95 -22.45
C ARG A 197 -2.49 1.42 -22.45
N GLU A 198 -3.40 2.16 -23.07
CA GLU A 198 -4.81 1.76 -23.22
C GLU A 198 -4.91 0.44 -23.99
N LYS A 199 -4.22 0.32 -25.12
CA LYS A 199 -4.18 -0.93 -25.89
C LYS A 199 -3.64 -2.11 -25.08
N LEU A 200 -2.57 -1.91 -24.31
CA LEU A 200 -2.06 -2.97 -23.42
C LEU A 200 -3.10 -3.37 -22.38
N TYR A 201 -3.85 -2.42 -21.83
CA TYR A 201 -4.91 -2.70 -20.87
C TYR A 201 -6.04 -3.51 -21.51
N GLU A 202 -6.55 -3.09 -22.65
CA GLU A 202 -7.59 -3.79 -23.42
C GLU A 202 -7.17 -5.22 -23.80
N ASP A 203 -5.90 -5.40 -24.17
CA ASP A 203 -5.34 -6.70 -24.56
C ASP A 203 -4.92 -7.58 -23.35
N GLY A 204 -5.24 -7.17 -22.12
CA GLY A 204 -4.88 -7.92 -20.89
C GLY A 204 -3.37 -8.02 -20.65
N GLY A 205 -2.62 -6.99 -21.05
CA GLY A 205 -1.17 -6.89 -20.94
C GLY A 205 -0.40 -7.68 -22.01
N ARG A 206 -1.06 -8.19 -23.06
CA ARG A 206 -0.38 -8.91 -24.15
C ARG A 206 0.65 -8.00 -24.81
N GLY A 207 1.88 -8.49 -24.93
CA GLY A 207 2.98 -7.74 -25.53
C GLY A 207 3.71 -6.78 -24.57
N LYS A 208 3.30 -6.66 -23.31
CA LYS A 208 3.96 -5.78 -22.32
C LYS A 208 5.45 -6.03 -22.14
N ARG A 209 5.92 -7.26 -22.42
CA ARG A 209 7.33 -7.67 -22.36
C ARG A 209 8.25 -6.93 -23.33
N LYS A 210 7.72 -6.26 -24.36
CA LYS A 210 8.51 -5.44 -25.29
C LYS A 210 8.99 -4.12 -24.66
N TYR A 211 8.37 -3.71 -23.55
CA TYR A 211 8.70 -2.48 -22.85
C TYR A 211 9.65 -2.74 -21.67
N PRO A 212 10.61 -1.84 -21.43
CA PRO A 212 11.45 -1.91 -20.25
C PRO A 212 10.64 -1.66 -18.97
N TYR A 213 11.20 -2.02 -17.82
CA TYR A 213 10.61 -1.66 -16.53
C TYR A 213 10.73 -0.15 -16.29
N LEU A 214 9.70 0.46 -15.70
CA LEU A 214 9.71 1.85 -15.28
C LEU A 214 10.77 2.09 -14.19
N PHE A 215 10.86 1.16 -13.25
CA PHE A 215 11.80 1.19 -12.13
C PHE A 215 12.88 0.12 -12.32
N ASN A 216 13.67 0.23 -13.38
CA ASN A 216 14.62 -0.82 -13.76
C ASN A 216 15.73 -1.04 -12.71
N ASP A 217 16.14 0.04 -12.03
CA ASP A 217 17.27 0.04 -11.10
C ASP A 217 16.84 0.14 -9.62
N GLU A 218 15.54 0.17 -9.36
CA GLU A 218 14.99 0.27 -8.01
C GLU A 218 15.11 -1.04 -7.24
N GLU A 219 15.61 -1.00 -6.01
CA GLU A 219 15.79 -2.20 -5.19
C GLU A 219 14.68 -2.39 -4.15
N HIS A 220 14.03 -1.33 -3.68
CA HIS A 220 13.19 -1.33 -2.48
C HIS A 220 11.70 -1.43 -2.76
N PHE A 221 11.20 -0.80 -3.82
CA PHE A 221 9.76 -0.77 -4.16
C PHE A 221 8.84 -0.45 -2.95
N PRO A 222 9.04 0.71 -2.29
CA PRO A 222 8.34 1.04 -1.04
C PRO A 222 6.83 1.17 -1.23
N VAL A 223 6.07 0.52 -0.34
CA VAL A 223 4.61 0.60 -0.26
C VAL A 223 4.20 1.09 1.11
N LEU A 224 3.18 1.94 1.15
CA LEU A 224 2.46 2.35 2.36
C LEU A 224 1.00 1.91 2.24
N MET A 225 0.44 1.31 3.28
CA MET A 225 -0.95 0.89 3.29
C MET A 225 -1.65 1.32 4.57
N VAL A 226 -2.81 1.95 4.42
CA VAL A 226 -3.77 2.15 5.50
C VAL A 226 -4.72 0.97 5.50
N SER A 227 -4.60 0.07 6.48
CA SER A 227 -5.51 -1.07 6.63
C SER A 227 -6.72 -0.66 7.46
N CYS A 228 -7.90 -0.62 6.85
CA CYS A 228 -9.19 -0.39 7.50
C CYS A 228 -9.88 -1.75 7.73
N VAL A 229 -10.17 -2.06 9.00
CA VAL A 229 -10.61 -3.39 9.45
C VAL A 229 -11.74 -3.33 10.49
N MET A 230 -12.47 -4.43 10.68
CA MET A 230 -13.49 -4.53 11.73
C MET A 230 -12.85 -4.61 13.13
N PRO A 231 -13.59 -4.21 14.21
CA PRO A 231 -14.94 -3.66 14.22
C PRO A 231 -15.09 -2.18 13.81
N GLN A 232 -14.02 -1.40 13.93
CA GLN A 232 -13.86 0.00 13.51
C GLN A 232 -12.41 0.39 13.88
N HIS A 233 -11.46 -0.35 13.33
CA HIS A 233 -10.04 -0.14 13.60
C HIS A 233 -9.27 0.12 12.31
N ALA A 234 -8.15 0.82 12.44
CA ALA A 234 -7.19 0.92 11.37
C ALA A 234 -5.76 0.76 11.87
N ARG A 235 -4.85 0.39 10.98
CA ARG A 235 -3.42 0.36 11.24
C ARG A 235 -2.63 0.70 9.98
N LEU A 236 -1.41 1.17 10.19
CA LEU A 236 -0.49 1.55 9.13
C LEU A 236 0.48 0.40 8.88
N PHE A 237 0.75 0.16 7.59
CA PHE A 237 1.82 -0.70 7.13
C PHE A 237 2.76 0.06 6.23
N THR A 238 4.05 -0.20 6.36
CA THR A 238 4.97 0.02 5.25
C THR A 238 5.69 -1.27 4.91
N ALA A 239 5.92 -1.51 3.63
CA ALA A 239 6.69 -2.64 3.16
C ALA A 239 7.71 -2.21 2.12
N CYS A 240 8.89 -2.82 2.16
CA CYS A 240 9.92 -2.65 1.13
C CYS A 240 10.81 -3.89 1.03
N MET A 241 11.48 -4.04 -0.10
CA MET A 241 12.55 -4.99 -0.26
C MET A 241 13.83 -4.44 0.38
N SER A 242 14.48 -5.25 1.21
CA SER A 242 15.78 -4.93 1.80
C SER A 242 16.59 -6.20 1.95
N GLN A 243 17.84 -6.18 1.49
CA GLN A 243 18.74 -7.33 1.58
C GLN A 243 18.10 -8.65 1.09
N ARG A 244 17.26 -8.56 0.02
CA ARG A 244 16.51 -9.67 -0.58
C ARG A 244 15.38 -10.24 0.28
N LYS A 245 14.90 -9.49 1.26
CA LYS A 245 13.71 -9.84 2.03
C LYS A 245 12.65 -8.76 1.88
N LEU A 246 11.39 -9.18 1.93
CA LEU A 246 10.27 -8.30 2.14
C LEU A 246 10.22 -7.92 3.63
N VAL A 247 10.51 -6.68 3.96
CA VAL A 247 10.39 -6.16 5.32
C VAL A 247 9.04 -5.45 5.43
N ILE A 248 8.19 -5.92 6.34
CA ILE A 248 6.87 -5.36 6.65
C ILE A 248 6.94 -4.75 8.04
N ARG A 249 6.64 -3.45 8.14
CA ARG A 249 6.47 -2.73 9.40
C ARG A 249 5.01 -2.43 9.62
N GLN A 250 4.51 -2.79 10.79
CA GLN A 250 3.11 -2.69 11.16
C GLN A 250 2.98 -1.86 12.44
N SER A 251 2.10 -0.87 12.43
CA SER A 251 1.76 -0.10 13.63
C SER A 251 0.96 -0.93 14.64
N LYS A 252 0.74 -0.36 15.83
CA LYS A 252 -0.36 -0.79 16.70
C LYS A 252 -1.72 -0.66 16.00
N LEU A 253 -2.74 -1.34 16.50
CA LEU A 253 -4.11 -1.21 16.04
C LEU A 253 -4.75 0.03 16.70
N TYR A 254 -5.29 0.94 15.89
CA TYR A 254 -5.93 2.17 16.36
C TYR A 254 -7.44 2.07 16.27
N SER A 255 -8.13 2.54 17.30
CA SER A 255 -9.59 2.63 17.30
C SER A 255 -10.06 3.86 16.52
N PHE A 256 -11.10 3.66 15.71
CA PHE A 256 -11.86 4.67 15.00
C PHE A 256 -13.34 4.68 15.47
N GLU A 257 -13.64 4.00 16.57
CA GLU A 257 -15.01 3.92 17.12
C GLU A 257 -15.56 5.29 17.50
N TRP A 258 -14.71 6.13 18.10
CA TRP A 258 -15.05 7.47 18.55
C TRP A 258 -14.30 8.52 17.73
N ARG A 259 -15.04 9.32 16.97
CA ARG A 259 -14.47 10.31 16.04
C ARG A 259 -13.48 11.28 16.70
N ASP A 260 -13.74 11.71 17.93
CA ASP A 260 -12.91 12.70 18.61
C ASP A 260 -11.59 12.10 19.14
N GLU A 261 -11.52 10.77 19.23
CA GLU A 261 -10.33 10.01 19.65
C GLU A 261 -9.63 9.33 18.47
N ALA A 262 -10.31 9.22 17.32
CA ALA A 262 -9.79 8.60 16.13
C ALA A 262 -8.56 9.39 15.62
N PRO A 263 -7.42 8.73 15.37
CA PRO A 263 -6.17 9.38 14.98
C PRO A 263 -6.17 9.76 13.49
N VAL A 264 -7.24 10.39 12.99
CA VAL A 264 -7.42 10.74 11.57
C VAL A 264 -6.23 11.58 11.06
N ASP A 265 -5.73 12.52 11.87
CA ASP A 265 -4.60 13.37 11.50
C ASP A 265 -3.30 12.58 11.29
N LEU A 266 -3.04 11.56 12.11
CA LEU A 266 -1.89 10.67 11.94
C LEU A 266 -2.01 9.91 10.62
N PHE A 267 -3.17 9.29 10.38
CA PHE A 267 -3.39 8.47 9.20
C PHE A 267 -3.35 9.29 7.91
N THR A 268 -4.01 10.44 7.88
CA THR A 268 -4.00 11.34 6.72
C THR A 268 -2.59 11.81 6.41
N ARG A 269 -1.82 12.28 7.39
CA ARG A 269 -0.48 12.79 7.11
C ARG A 269 0.48 11.72 6.59
N VAL A 270 0.36 10.50 7.14
CA VAL A 270 1.23 9.38 6.75
C VAL A 270 0.83 8.92 5.36
N PHE A 271 -0.47 8.81 5.08
CA PHE A 271 -0.98 8.51 3.75
C PHE A 271 -0.46 9.49 2.69
N LEU A 272 -0.50 10.80 3.00
CA LEU A 272 0.00 11.88 2.14
C LEU A 272 1.51 12.09 2.18
N SER A 273 2.30 11.12 2.68
CA SER A 273 3.75 11.32 2.73
C SER A 273 4.36 11.53 1.35
N ARG A 274 5.27 12.50 1.25
CA ARG A 274 6.15 12.67 0.08
C ARG A 274 7.24 11.60 0.05
N PRO A 275 7.77 11.24 -1.13
CA PRO A 275 8.88 10.29 -1.20
C PRO A 275 10.17 10.89 -0.61
N LEU A 276 10.97 10.04 0.05
CA LEU A 276 12.36 10.34 0.40
C LEU A 276 13.31 9.60 -0.55
N GLU A 277 14.52 10.13 -0.67
CA GLU A 277 15.54 9.63 -1.59
C GLU A 277 16.75 9.08 -0.82
N LEU A 278 17.30 7.96 -1.30
CA LEU A 278 18.60 7.43 -0.89
C LEU A 278 19.72 8.01 -1.77
#